data_AF-A0A1G4VXV8-F1
#
_entry.id   AF-A0A1G4VXV8-F1
#
_cell.length_a   1.000
_cell.length_b   1.000
_cell.length_c   1.000
_cell.angle_alpha   90.00
_cell.angle_beta   90.00
_cell.angle_gamma   90.00
#
_symmetry.space_group_name_H-M   'P 1'
#
loop_
_entity.id
_entity.type
_entity.pdbx_description
1 polymer ?
#
loop_
_entity_poly.entity_id
_entity_poly.type
_entity_poly.pdbx_seq_one_letter_code
_entity_poly.pdbx_strand_id
1 'polypeptide(L)'
;MNFVDSVKSGFKNFVNFRGKASRSEFWYWVLFRILLSLVLGTVENAIWPATMATSGDLATDLAAALSAPTPLTSIATLLFFLPDLSVLARRFHDAGFSAKWLLLQLAPVIYGVFASIGVVVLLNDAVLGQELSSATLMTIIFLVIPLFALFAVVIVAYLIMTTKKSRSFYNGNKYVEPTPLEPGDEGTTA
;
A
#
# COMPACT_ATOMS: atom_id res chain seq x y z
N MET A 1 19.59 -0.92 -12.16
CA MET A 1 19.35 -1.77 -10.97
C MET A 1 18.62 -3.02 -11.42
N ASN A 2 19.06 -4.21 -11.01
CA ASN A 2 18.32 -5.45 -11.31
C ASN A 2 17.32 -5.79 -10.18
N PHE A 3 16.49 -6.82 -10.37
CA PHE A 3 15.48 -7.25 -9.40
C PHE A 3 16.10 -7.64 -8.05
N VAL A 4 17.12 -8.50 -8.05
CA VAL A 4 17.76 -9.01 -6.82
C VAL A 4 18.43 -7.89 -6.02
N ASP A 5 19.10 -6.96 -6.70
CA ASP A 5 19.73 -5.79 -6.10
C ASP A 5 18.70 -4.87 -5.44
N SER A 6 17.50 -4.75 -6.05
CA SER A 6 16.42 -3.94 -5.51
C SER A 6 15.86 -4.53 -4.21
N VAL A 7 15.68 -5.85 -4.17
CA VAL A 7 15.26 -6.57 -2.96
C VAL A 7 16.32 -6.43 -1.85
N LYS A 8 17.60 -6.66 -2.18
CA LYS A 8 18.71 -6.46 -1.23
C LYS A 8 18.79 -5.03 -0.72
N SER A 9 18.60 -4.03 -1.59
CA SER A 9 18.58 -2.62 -1.21
C SER A 9 17.44 -2.30 -0.26
N GLY A 10 16.24 -2.82 -0.50
CA GLY A 10 15.08 -2.64 0.36
C GLY A 10 15.32 -3.18 1.77
N PHE A 11 15.88 -4.38 1.89
CA PHE A 11 16.25 -4.95 3.20
C PHE A 11 17.44 -4.22 3.85
N LYS A 12 18.45 -3.80 3.08
CA LYS A 12 19.61 -3.08 3.63
C LYS A 12 19.22 -1.70 4.18
N ASN A 13 18.25 -1.04 3.55
CA ASN A 13 17.81 0.31 3.88
C ASN A 13 16.41 0.34 4.51
N PHE A 14 15.98 -0.73 5.18
CA PHE A 14 14.60 -0.87 5.66
C PHE A 14 14.16 0.21 6.67
N VAL A 15 15.10 0.79 7.43
CA VAL A 15 14.87 1.92 8.35
C VAL A 15 15.54 3.22 7.91
N ASN A 16 16.18 3.22 6.73
CA ASN A 16 16.85 4.39 6.20
C ASN A 16 15.92 5.20 5.30
N PHE A 17 15.33 6.26 5.86
CA PHE A 17 14.45 7.19 5.15
C PHE A 17 15.21 8.28 4.39
N ARG A 18 16.55 8.28 4.44
CA ARG A 18 17.40 9.25 3.74
C ARG A 18 17.91 8.68 2.42
N GLY A 19 18.23 9.57 1.49
CA GLY A 19 18.71 9.22 0.16
C GLY A 19 17.58 8.98 -0.84
N LYS A 20 17.93 8.34 -1.95
CA LYS A 20 17.06 8.16 -3.11
C LYS A 20 16.86 6.68 -3.45
N ALA A 21 15.68 6.37 -3.97
CA ALA A 21 15.40 5.08 -4.60
C ALA A 21 15.16 5.32 -6.08
N SER A 22 15.94 4.64 -6.93
CA SER A 22 15.78 4.74 -8.38
C SER A 22 14.40 4.24 -8.81
N ARG A 23 13.93 4.63 -10.00
CA ARG A 23 12.63 4.14 -10.52
C ARG A 23 12.59 2.62 -10.58
N SER A 24 13.65 2.01 -11.09
CA SER A 24 13.77 0.54 -11.14
C SER A 24 13.76 -0.10 -9.76
N GLU A 25 14.43 0.48 -8.76
CA GLU A 25 14.42 -0.03 -7.38
C GLU A 25 13.00 -0.07 -6.81
N PHE A 26 12.26 1.03 -6.97
CA PHE A 26 10.88 1.11 -6.49
C PHE A 26 9.96 0.11 -7.18
N TRP A 27 9.98 0.03 -8.52
CA TRP A 27 9.08 -0.87 -9.25
C TRP A 27 9.44 -2.35 -9.07
N TYR A 28 10.71 -2.70 -8.93
CA TYR A 28 11.10 -4.06 -8.59
C TYR A 28 10.74 -4.43 -7.14
N TRP A 29 10.80 -3.48 -6.21
CA TRP A 29 10.29 -3.68 -4.85
C TRP A 29 8.77 -3.93 -4.85
N VAL A 30 8.01 -3.13 -5.58
CA VAL A 30 6.55 -3.34 -5.76
C VAL A 30 6.28 -4.70 -6.39
N LEU A 31 7.01 -5.07 -7.44
CA LEU A 31 6.89 -6.39 -8.06
C LEU A 31 7.18 -7.52 -7.07
N PHE A 32 8.24 -7.39 -6.27
CA PHE A 32 8.56 -8.35 -5.21
C PHE A 32 7.40 -8.49 -4.21
N ARG A 33 6.78 -7.39 -3.79
CA ARG A 33 5.63 -7.42 -2.86
C ARG A 33 4.41 -8.12 -3.48
N ILE A 34 4.14 -7.90 -4.77
CA ILE A 34 3.06 -8.58 -5.50
C ILE A 34 3.35 -10.09 -5.61
N LEU A 35 4.58 -10.47 -5.98
CA LEU A 35 4.94 -11.89 -6.07
C LEU A 35 4.89 -12.58 -4.70
N LEU A 36 5.33 -11.88 -3.66
CA LEU A 36 5.25 -12.38 -2.29
C LEU A 36 3.80 -12.60 -1.86
N SER A 37 2.87 -11.68 -2.17
CA SER A 37 1.46 -11.87 -1.80
C SER A 37 0.82 -13.04 -2.52
N LEU A 38 1.16 -13.28 -3.79
CA LEU A 38 0.70 -14.46 -4.52
C LEU A 38 1.21 -15.77 -3.92
N VAL A 39 2.51 -15.83 -3.57
CA VAL A 39 3.12 -17.01 -2.95
C VAL A 39 2.55 -17.25 -1.55
N LEU A 40 2.40 -16.21 -0.73
CA LEU A 40 1.81 -16.36 0.59
C LEU A 40 0.36 -16.83 0.50
N GLY A 41 -0.43 -16.29 -0.43
CA GLY A 41 -1.80 -16.73 -0.64
C GLY A 41 -1.90 -18.21 -1.02
N THR A 42 -1.04 -18.72 -1.92
CA THR A 42 -1.07 -20.15 -2.28
C THR A 42 -0.61 -21.05 -1.15
N VAL A 43 0.41 -20.64 -0.39
CA VAL A 43 0.90 -21.38 0.78
C VAL A 43 -0.15 -21.41 1.90
N GLU A 44 -0.82 -20.29 2.17
CA GLU A 44 -1.86 -20.22 3.18
C GLU A 44 -3.04 -21.13 2.83
N ASN A 45 -3.50 -21.12 1.58
CA ASN A 45 -4.56 -22.02 1.12
C ASN A 45 -4.15 -23.51 1.16
N ALA A 46 -2.86 -23.82 1.00
CA ALA A 46 -2.36 -25.19 1.08
C ALA A 46 -2.29 -25.71 2.52
N ILE A 47 -1.94 -24.84 3.49
CA ILE A 47 -1.79 -25.21 4.90
C ILE A 47 -3.12 -25.11 5.66
N TRP A 48 -3.89 -24.05 5.38
CA TRP A 48 -5.22 -23.80 5.92
C TRP A 48 -6.22 -23.68 4.76
N PRO A 49 -6.66 -24.81 4.17
CA PRO A 49 -7.67 -24.78 3.13
C PRO A 49 -8.92 -24.08 3.66
N ALA A 50 -9.31 -22.98 3.02
CA ALA A 50 -10.62 -22.41 3.26
C ALA A 50 -11.64 -23.51 2.91
N THR A 51 -12.54 -23.83 3.84
CA THR A 51 -13.67 -24.72 3.55
C THR A 51 -14.61 -23.97 2.63
N MET A 52 -14.25 -23.87 1.35
CA MET A 52 -15.08 -23.32 0.30
C MET A 52 -16.19 -24.33 0.01
N ALA A 53 -17.18 -24.38 0.90
CA ALA A 53 -18.48 -24.87 0.50
C ALA A 53 -19.04 -23.76 -0.41
N THR A 54 -18.83 -23.89 -1.71
CA THR A 54 -19.40 -22.99 -2.71
C THR A 54 -20.91 -23.09 -2.58
N SER A 55 -21.50 -22.16 -1.83
CA SER A 55 -22.91 -22.19 -1.47
C SER A 55 -23.81 -21.86 -2.67
N GLY A 56 -23.20 -21.36 -3.76
CA GLY A 56 -23.90 -20.77 -4.90
C GLY A 56 -24.40 -19.34 -4.62
N ASP A 57 -24.21 -18.85 -3.40
CA ASP A 57 -24.52 -17.49 -2.97
C ASP A 57 -23.22 -16.70 -2.79
N LEU A 58 -23.08 -15.64 -3.60
CA LEU A 58 -21.90 -14.78 -3.62
C LEU A 58 -21.60 -14.14 -2.25
N ALA A 59 -22.62 -13.86 -1.44
CA ALA A 59 -22.45 -13.22 -0.15
C ALA A 59 -21.78 -14.16 0.87
N THR A 60 -22.25 -15.40 0.95
CA THR A 60 -21.68 -16.43 1.84
C THR A 60 -20.30 -16.88 1.39
N ASP A 61 -20.05 -17.02 0.09
CA ASP A 61 -18.72 -17.35 -0.44
C ASP A 61 -17.69 -16.23 -0.16
N LEU A 62 -18.08 -14.96 -0.34
CA LEU A 62 -17.23 -13.81 0.00
C LEU A 62 -16.95 -13.72 1.51
N ALA A 63 -17.96 -13.96 2.35
CA ALA A 63 -17.79 -13.96 3.81
C ALA A 63 -16.84 -15.07 4.29
N ALA A 64 -16.92 -16.26 3.68
CA ALA A 64 -16.01 -17.37 3.97
C ALA A 64 -14.57 -17.04 3.54
N ALA A 65 -14.37 -16.42 2.37
CA ALA A 65 -13.05 -16.00 1.90
C ALA A 65 -12.43 -14.91 2.80
N LEU A 66 -13.22 -13.94 3.27
CA LEU A 66 -12.75 -12.86 4.14
C LEU A 66 -12.48 -13.30 5.59
N SER A 67 -13.07 -14.41 6.03
CA SER A 67 -12.86 -14.98 7.38
C SER A 67 -11.77 -16.06 7.43
N ALA A 68 -11.14 -16.38 6.29
CA ALA A 68 -10.06 -17.35 6.22
C ALA A 68 -8.84 -16.91 7.06
N PRO A 69 -8.22 -17.83 7.82
CA PRO A 69 -7.03 -17.51 8.61
C PRO A 69 -5.84 -17.17 7.71
N THR A 70 -5.25 -15.99 7.89
CA THR A 70 -4.11 -15.48 7.10
C THR A 70 -2.90 -15.10 7.97
N PRO A 71 -2.36 -16.04 8.79
CA PRO A 71 -1.31 -15.71 9.75
C PRO A 71 0.02 -15.34 9.09
N LEU A 72 0.37 -15.96 7.94
CA LEU A 72 1.64 -15.69 7.26
C LEU A 72 1.60 -14.33 6.57
N THR A 73 0.49 -14.00 5.91
CA THR A 73 0.25 -12.70 5.30
C THR A 73 0.24 -11.59 6.35
N SER A 74 -0.35 -11.85 7.53
CA SER A 74 -0.34 -10.91 8.65
C SER A 74 1.08 -10.62 9.15
N ILE A 75 1.89 -11.66 9.38
CA ILE A 75 3.29 -11.52 9.80
C ILE A 75 4.12 -10.81 8.72
N ALA A 76 3.96 -11.19 7.46
CA ALA A 76 4.65 -10.55 6.34
C ALA A 76 4.30 -9.06 6.25
N THR A 77 3.03 -8.71 6.40
CA THR A 77 2.59 -7.30 6.39
C THR A 77 3.31 -6.48 7.48
N LEU A 78 3.42 -7.02 8.69
CA LEU A 78 4.14 -6.36 9.79
C LEU A 78 5.64 -6.24 9.50
N LEU A 79 6.27 -7.30 8.99
CA LEU A 79 7.70 -7.32 8.69
C LEU A 79 8.09 -6.36 7.56
N PHE A 80 7.24 -6.26 6.54
CA PHE A 80 7.48 -5.42 5.36
C PHE A 80 6.97 -3.99 5.50
N PHE A 81 6.24 -3.67 6.57
CA PHE A 81 5.71 -2.33 6.82
C PHE A 81 6.78 -1.24 6.78
N LEU A 82 7.89 -1.42 7.52
CA LEU A 82 8.98 -0.45 7.54
C LEU A 82 9.75 -0.38 6.22
N PRO A 83 10.17 -1.51 5.60
CA PRO A 83 10.73 -1.49 4.25
C PRO A 83 9.85 -0.78 3.20
N ASP A 84 8.55 -1.04 3.18
CA ASP A 84 7.60 -0.44 2.23
C ASP A 84 7.56 1.09 2.40
N LEU A 85 7.51 1.58 3.64
CA LEU A 85 7.57 3.00 3.95
C LEU A 85 8.92 3.63 3.57
N SER A 86 10.03 2.95 3.85
CA SER A 86 11.37 3.44 3.52
C SER A 86 11.56 3.60 2.02
N VAL A 87 11.21 2.58 1.23
CA VAL A 87 11.35 2.60 -0.23
C VAL A 87 10.45 3.68 -0.84
N LEU A 88 9.21 3.83 -0.35
CA LEU A 88 8.31 4.88 -0.82
C LEU A 88 8.81 6.29 -0.44
N ALA A 89 9.32 6.49 0.77
CA ALA A 89 9.94 7.75 1.20
C ALA A 89 11.13 8.14 0.30
N ARG A 90 12.05 7.20 0.06
CA ARG A 90 13.22 7.41 -0.80
C ARG A 90 12.82 7.64 -2.25
N ARG A 91 11.71 7.04 -2.72
CA ARG A 91 11.16 7.31 -4.05
C ARG A 91 10.59 8.73 -4.15
N PHE A 92 9.90 9.20 -3.13
CA PHE A 92 9.43 10.59 -3.07
C PHE A 92 10.59 11.59 -3.08
N HIS A 93 11.63 11.33 -2.30
CA HIS A 93 12.86 12.13 -2.33
C HIS A 93 13.52 12.15 -3.71
N ASP A 94 13.58 11.01 -4.41
CA ASP A 94 14.13 10.94 -5.77
C ASP A 94 13.31 11.76 -6.79
N ALA A 95 11.99 11.80 -6.63
CA ALA A 95 11.10 12.63 -7.44
C ALA A 95 11.07 14.12 -7.01
N GLY A 96 11.79 14.50 -5.94
CA GLY A 96 11.88 15.86 -5.41
C GLY A 96 10.77 16.24 -4.42
N PHE A 97 9.97 15.29 -3.97
CA PHE A 97 8.93 15.50 -2.97
C PHE A 97 9.43 15.18 -1.56
N SER A 98 8.82 15.78 -0.54
CA SER A 98 9.10 15.44 0.86
C SER A 98 8.48 14.10 1.25
N ALA A 99 9.13 13.32 2.10
CA ALA A 99 8.53 12.14 2.73
C ALA A 99 7.24 12.45 3.53
N LYS A 100 6.96 13.72 3.88
CA LYS A 100 5.70 14.12 4.53
C LYS A 100 4.45 13.78 3.72
N TRP A 101 4.57 13.62 2.40
CA TRP A 101 3.47 13.14 1.56
C TRP A 101 2.98 11.74 1.94
N LEU A 102 3.80 10.94 2.64
CA LEU A 102 3.37 9.67 3.24
C LEU A 102 2.25 9.85 4.28
N LEU A 103 2.17 11.02 4.92
CA LEU A 103 1.11 11.31 5.89
C LEU A 103 -0.26 11.44 5.23
N LEU A 104 -0.34 11.58 3.91
CA LEU A 104 -1.61 11.56 3.18
C LEU A 104 -2.37 10.23 3.40
N GLN A 105 -1.64 9.14 3.64
CA GLN A 105 -2.22 7.84 3.97
C GLN A 105 -2.95 7.83 5.33
N LEU A 106 -2.67 8.78 6.23
CA LEU A 106 -3.38 8.89 7.51
C LEU A 106 -4.83 9.32 7.34
N ALA A 107 -5.17 10.09 6.30
CA ALA A 107 -6.54 10.54 6.06
C ALA A 107 -7.53 9.37 5.88
N PRO A 108 -7.32 8.42 4.95
CA PRO A 108 -8.18 7.25 4.83
C PRO A 108 -8.08 6.31 6.04
N VAL A 109 -6.93 6.24 6.74
CA VAL A 109 -6.81 5.41 7.95
C VAL A 109 -7.66 5.95 9.10
N ILE A 110 -7.59 7.26 9.36
CA ILE A 110 -8.39 7.92 10.41
C ILE A 110 -9.89 7.78 10.09
N TYR A 111 -10.27 8.05 8.84
CA TYR A 111 -11.66 7.86 8.42
C TYR A 111 -12.09 6.38 8.51
N GLY A 112 -11.20 5.44 8.19
CA GLY A 112 -11.45 4.01 8.29
C GLY A 112 -11.69 3.55 9.72
N VAL A 113 -10.94 4.07 10.69
CA VAL A 113 -11.18 3.80 12.12
C VAL A 113 -12.56 4.33 12.53
N PHE A 114 -12.87 5.58 12.18
CA PHE A 114 -14.19 6.16 12.44
C PHE A 114 -15.33 5.34 11.81
N ALA A 115 -15.19 4.97 10.53
CA ALA A 115 -16.13 4.15 9.81
C ALA A 115 -16.30 2.76 10.43
N SER A 116 -15.20 2.11 10.82
CA SER A 116 -15.26 0.79 11.47
C SER A 116 -16.00 0.83 12.80
N ILE A 117 -15.79 1.87 13.62
CA ILE A 117 -16.52 2.06 14.87
C ILE A 117 -18.02 2.26 14.59
N GLY A 118 -18.36 3.09 13.60
CA GLY A 118 -19.75 3.31 13.20
C GLY A 118 -20.44 2.02 12.74
N VAL A 119 -19.77 1.21 11.90
CA VAL A 119 -20.30 -0.11 11.49
C VAL A 119 -20.50 -1.01 12.70
N VAL A 120 -19.53 -1.10 13.61
CA VAL A 120 -19.63 -1.95 14.81
C VAL A 120 -20.81 -1.55 15.69
N VAL A 121 -21.03 -0.24 15.90
CA VAL A 121 -22.17 0.25 16.68
C VAL A 121 -23.49 -0.12 16.02
N LEU A 122 -23.62 0.09 14.70
CA LEU A 122 -24.83 -0.26 13.96
C LEU A 122 -25.14 -1.76 13.99
N LEU A 123 -24.10 -2.60 13.93
CA LEU A 123 -24.24 -4.06 13.98
C LEU A 123 -24.47 -4.57 15.41
N ASN A 124 -24.17 -3.79 16.45
CA ASN A 124 -24.43 -4.21 17.83
C ASN A 124 -25.93 -4.29 18.13
N ASP A 125 -26.74 -3.46 17.47
CA ASP A 125 -28.20 -3.47 17.57
C ASP A 125 -28.86 -4.49 16.62
N ALA A 126 -28.07 -5.19 15.79
CA ALA A 126 -28.60 -6.16 14.84
C ALA A 126 -29.01 -7.46 15.55
N VAL A 127 -30.24 -7.91 15.30
CA VAL A 127 -30.75 -9.19 15.81
C VAL A 127 -30.29 -10.32 14.90
N LEU A 128 -29.61 -11.33 15.47
CA LEU A 128 -29.13 -12.50 14.73
C LEU A 128 -30.30 -13.23 14.05
N GLY A 129 -30.15 -13.52 12.75
CA GLY A 129 -31.16 -14.22 11.95
C GLY A 129 -32.25 -13.31 11.36
N GLN A 130 -32.17 -12.00 11.57
CA GLN A 130 -33.03 -11.01 10.92
C GLN A 130 -32.25 -10.19 9.90
N GLU A 131 -32.86 -9.95 8.74
CA GLU A 131 -32.32 -9.07 7.71
C GLU A 131 -32.14 -7.65 8.24
N LEU A 132 -31.01 -7.01 7.88
CA LEU A 132 -30.77 -5.61 8.21
C LEU A 132 -31.82 -4.72 7.54
N SER A 133 -32.30 -3.71 8.27
CA SER A 133 -33.22 -2.73 7.67
C SER A 133 -32.52 -1.99 6.52
N SER A 134 -33.30 -1.59 5.52
CA SER A 134 -32.79 -0.80 4.39
C SER A 134 -32.12 0.50 4.84
N ALA A 135 -32.60 1.11 5.94
CA ALA A 135 -31.97 2.28 6.55
C ALA A 135 -30.55 1.97 7.05
N THR A 136 -30.37 0.86 7.76
CA THR A 136 -29.05 0.44 8.28
C THR A 136 -28.07 0.16 7.15
N LEU A 137 -28.53 -0.52 6.10
CA LEU A 137 -27.72 -0.78 4.91
C LEU A 137 -27.28 0.51 4.22
N MET A 138 -28.20 1.47 4.04
CA MET A 138 -27.87 2.77 3.46
C MET A 138 -26.85 3.54 4.30
N THR A 139 -26.96 3.50 5.63
CA THR A 139 -25.98 4.13 6.53
C THR A 139 -24.61 3.48 6.40
N ILE A 140 -24.52 2.14 6.38
CA ILE A 140 -23.26 1.42 6.20
C ILE A 140 -22.63 1.79 4.85
N ILE A 141 -23.41 1.80 3.77
CA ILE A 141 -22.95 2.18 2.44
C ILE A 141 -22.39 3.61 2.44
N PHE A 142 -23.12 4.56 3.03
CA PHE A 142 -22.69 5.96 3.11
C PHE A 142 -21.42 6.14 3.96
N LEU A 143 -21.17 5.27 4.93
CA LEU A 143 -19.98 5.29 5.76
C LEU A 143 -18.77 4.64 5.08
N VAL A 144 -19.00 3.61 4.25
CA VAL A 144 -17.96 2.79 3.64
C VAL A 144 -17.53 3.30 2.26
N ILE A 145 -18.45 3.81 1.43
CA ILE A 145 -18.10 4.32 0.09
C ILE A 145 -17.06 5.46 0.13
N PRO A 146 -17.19 6.48 1.00
CA PRO A 146 -16.20 7.55 1.05
C PRO A 146 -14.81 7.07 1.48
N LEU A 147 -14.72 5.98 2.26
CA LEU A 147 -13.45 5.37 2.65
C LEU A 147 -12.72 4.87 1.40
N PHE A 148 -13.40 4.11 0.55
CA PHE A 148 -12.83 3.61 -0.70
C PHE A 148 -12.47 4.74 -1.66
N ALA A 149 -13.29 5.79 -1.74
CA ALA A 149 -12.99 6.97 -2.55
C ALA A 149 -11.73 7.69 -2.06
N LEU A 150 -11.56 7.87 -0.73
CA LEU A 150 -10.36 8.46 -0.15
C LEU A 150 -9.12 7.61 -0.45
N PHE A 151 -9.18 6.30 -0.23
CA PHE A 151 -8.07 5.41 -0.60
C PHE A 151 -7.71 5.52 -2.08
N ALA A 152 -8.70 5.52 -2.99
CA ALA A 152 -8.47 5.66 -4.42
C ALA A 152 -7.76 6.97 -4.77
N VAL A 153 -8.19 8.10 -4.18
CA VAL A 153 -7.55 9.40 -4.39
C VAL A 153 -6.10 9.40 -3.92
N VAL A 154 -5.82 8.84 -2.74
CA VAL A 154 -4.45 8.74 -2.21
C VAL A 154 -3.58 7.84 -3.09
N ILE A 155 -4.11 6.69 -3.54
CA ILE A 155 -3.41 5.77 -4.46
C ILE A 155 -3.06 6.48 -5.76
N VAL A 156 -4.01 7.20 -6.37
CA VAL A 156 -3.76 7.95 -7.61
C VAL A 156 -2.71 9.03 -7.40
N ALA A 157 -2.77 9.77 -6.29
CA ALA A 157 -1.75 10.77 -5.96
C ALA A 157 -0.37 10.13 -5.82
N TYR A 158 -0.24 9.00 -5.11
CA TYR A 158 1.02 8.29 -4.96
C TYR A 158 1.53 7.72 -6.27
N LEU A 159 0.66 7.15 -7.11
CA LEU A 159 1.03 6.66 -8.43
C LEU A 159 1.57 7.78 -9.32
N ILE A 160 0.94 8.95 -9.32
CA ILE A 160 1.43 10.13 -10.05
C ILE A 160 2.80 10.56 -9.52
N MET A 161 3.00 10.55 -8.20
CA MET A 161 4.27 10.95 -7.60
C MET A 161 5.39 9.95 -7.86
N THR A 162 5.13 8.64 -7.79
CA THR A 162 6.15 7.60 -7.99
C THR A 162 6.54 7.43 -9.46
N THR A 163 5.63 7.73 -10.40
CA THR A 163 5.90 7.65 -11.85
C THR A 163 6.67 8.84 -12.41
N LYS A 164 6.69 10.00 -11.71
CA LYS A 164 7.40 11.22 -12.14
C LYS A 164 8.91 10.99 -12.37
N LYS A 165 9.50 11.81 -13.24
CA LYS A 165 10.95 11.77 -13.50
C LYS A 165 11.76 12.09 -12.25
N SER A 166 12.85 11.36 -12.07
CA SER A 166 13.85 11.58 -11.02
C SER A 166 14.47 12.98 -11.21
N ARG A 167 14.61 13.74 -10.12
CA ARG A 167 15.22 15.08 -10.17
C ARG A 167 16.64 15.02 -9.61
N SER A 168 17.62 15.51 -10.37
CA SER A 168 19.01 15.64 -9.92
C SER A 168 19.16 16.83 -8.95
N PHE A 169 20.30 16.88 -8.25
CA PHE A 169 20.65 18.02 -7.39
C PHE A 169 20.63 19.34 -8.16
N TYR A 170 21.20 19.37 -9.36
CA TYR A 170 21.24 20.53 -10.25
C TYR A 170 19.85 21.01 -10.71
N ASN A 171 18.86 20.11 -10.71
CA ASN A 171 17.46 20.41 -10.98
C ASN A 171 16.67 20.83 -9.71
N GLY A 172 17.35 21.25 -8.66
CA GLY A 172 16.74 21.75 -7.41
C GLY A 172 16.28 20.66 -6.45
N ASN A 173 16.75 19.41 -6.59
CA ASN A 173 16.44 18.35 -5.63
C ASN A 173 17.37 18.42 -4.41
N LYS A 174 16.87 18.96 -3.29
CA LYS A 174 17.62 19.07 -2.02
C LYS A 174 17.86 17.75 -1.28
N TYR A 175 17.23 16.65 -1.71
CA TYR A 175 17.35 15.34 -1.04
C TYR A 175 18.42 14.43 -1.66
N VAL A 176 19.09 14.89 -2.71
CA VAL A 176 20.11 14.14 -3.46
C VAL A 176 21.42 14.89 -3.36
N GLU A 177 22.52 14.18 -3.10
CA GLU A 177 23.85 14.78 -3.07
C GLU A 177 24.33 15.12 -4.49
N PRO A 178 25.16 16.18 -4.65
CA PRO A 178 25.73 16.53 -5.95
C PRO A 178 26.62 15.40 -6.45
N THR A 179 26.24 14.79 -7.58
CA THR A 179 27.09 13.85 -8.31
C THR A 179 27.90 14.61 -9.36
N PRO A 180 29.18 14.25 -9.61
CA PRO A 180 29.93 14.82 -10.72
C PRO A 180 29.14 14.71 -12.02
N LEU A 181 29.07 15.80 -12.78
CA LEU A 181 28.34 15.85 -14.04
C LEU A 181 29.12 15.10 -15.12
N GLU A 182 28.45 14.19 -15.83
CA GLU A 182 28.98 13.62 -17.07
C GLU A 182 28.56 14.48 -18.28
N PRO A 183 29.34 14.51 -19.38
CA PRO A 183 28.95 15.25 -20.58
C PRO A 183 27.59 14.76 -21.10
N GLY A 184 26.56 15.62 -21.06
CA GLY A 184 25.18 15.29 -21.46
C GLY A 184 24.15 15.26 -20.33
N ASP A 185 24.58 15.46 -19.08
CA ASP A 185 23.68 15.61 -17.94
C ASP A 185 22.95 16.97 -17.91
N GLU A 186 21.71 16.97 -17.44
CA GLU A 186 20.92 18.21 -17.28
C GLU A 186 21.64 19.19 -16.33
N GLY A 187 22.12 20.31 -16.88
CA GLY A 187 22.92 21.33 -16.18
C GLY A 187 24.35 21.49 -16.71
N THR A 188 24.81 20.62 -17.62
CA THR A 188 26.05 20.86 -18.37
C THR A 188 25.76 21.75 -19.58
N THR A 189 26.23 22.99 -19.58
CA THR A 189 26.34 23.78 -20.81
C THR A 189 27.55 23.26 -21.59
N ALA A 190 27.34 22.26 -22.43
CA ALA A 190 28.26 21.86 -23.48
C ALA A 190 27.55 22.02 -24.83
#